data_AF-K5VPD6-F1
#
_entry.id   AF-K5VPD6-F1
#
_cell.length_a   1.000
_cell.length_b   1.000
_cell.length_c   1.000
_cell.angle_alpha   90.00
_cell.angle_beta   90.00
_cell.angle_gamma   90.00
#
_symmetry.space_group_name_H-M   'P 1'
#
loop_
_entity.id
_entity.type
_entity.pdbx_description
1 polymer ?
#
loop_
_entity_poly.entity_id
_entity_poly.type
_entity_poly.pdbx_seq_one_letter_code
_entity_poly.pdbx_strand_id
1 'polypeptide(L)'
;MVHRPSDPRLLLNLISHEKSYSKHLQSLLDSSHASLTSLSAFAATSAQPVSSVILSIVEDFSNADNALCRYKDAVDAWREQLKSLKDLETEIANIARDREILYVLNARIVFQHS
;
A
#
# COMPACT_ATOMS: atom_id res chain seq x y z
N MET A 1 22.91 -10.95 -18.00
CA MET A 1 21.85 -9.93 -17.92
C MET A 1 22.46 -8.68 -17.32
N VAL A 2 22.40 -7.55 -18.01
CA VAL A 2 23.04 -6.29 -17.60
C VAL A 2 22.40 -5.82 -16.29
N HIS A 3 23.20 -5.69 -15.23
CA HIS A 3 22.81 -5.04 -13.96
C HIS A 3 22.57 -3.55 -14.22
N ARG A 4 21.44 -3.21 -14.84
CA ARG A 4 20.95 -1.84 -14.82
C ARG A 4 20.37 -1.62 -13.43
N PRO A 5 20.85 -0.62 -12.66
CA PRO A 5 20.24 -0.30 -11.38
C PRO A 5 18.76 0.03 -11.60
N SER A 6 17.89 -0.54 -10.77
CA SER A 6 16.47 -0.22 -10.75
C SER A 6 16.30 1.29 -10.51
N ASP A 7 15.39 1.93 -11.24
CA ASP A 7 15.10 3.35 -11.04
C ASP A 7 14.42 3.54 -9.67
N PRO A 8 15.10 4.16 -8.68
CA PRO A 8 14.60 4.24 -7.30
C PRO A 8 13.31 5.04 -7.18
N ARG A 9 12.96 5.83 -8.22
CA ARG A 9 11.71 6.60 -8.27
C ARG A 9 10.50 5.69 -8.47
N LEU A 10 10.67 4.52 -9.09
CA LEU A 10 9.56 3.60 -9.34
C LEU A 10 9.00 3.03 -8.03
N LEU A 11 9.88 2.61 -7.11
CA LEU A 11 9.46 2.11 -5.80
C LEU A 11 8.84 3.23 -4.95
N LEU A 12 9.41 4.44 -5.00
CA LEU A 12 8.83 5.59 -4.32
C LEU A 12 7.43 5.94 -4.85
N ASN A 13 7.25 5.91 -6.18
CA ASN A 13 5.95 6.12 -6.80
C ASN A 13 4.96 5.05 -6.37
N LEU A 14 5.35 3.77 -6.39
CA LEU A 14 4.51 2.67 -5.93
C LEU A 14 4.06 2.88 -4.48
N ILE A 15 4.97 3.19 -3.55
CA ILE A 15 4.64 3.49 -2.15
C ILE A 15 3.62 4.65 -2.05
N SER A 16 3.80 5.68 -2.87
CA SER A 16 2.87 6.82 -2.93
C SER A 16 1.48 6.41 -3.43
N HIS A 17 1.43 5.60 -4.49
CA HIS A 17 0.18 5.06 -5.03
C HIS A 17 -0.53 4.16 -4.03
N GLU A 18 0.17 3.26 -3.34
CA GLU A 18 -0.40 2.39 -2.30
C GLU A 18 -0.98 3.19 -1.14
N LYS A 19 -0.28 4.26 -0.71
CA LYS A 19 -0.78 5.19 0.30
C LYS A 19 -2.08 5.88 -0.15
N SER A 20 -2.13 6.32 -1.40
CA SER A 20 -3.34 6.93 -1.97
C SER A 20 -4.47 5.91 -2.08
N TYR A 21 -4.17 4.69 -2.52
CA TYR A 21 -5.12 3.61 -2.66
C TYR A 21 -5.77 3.23 -1.32
N SER A 22 -4.98 3.03 -0.27
CA SER A 22 -5.49 2.78 1.09
C SER A 22 -6.45 3.89 1.59
N LYS A 23 -6.15 5.17 1.27
CA LYS A 23 -7.08 6.27 1.58
C LYS A 23 -8.41 6.18 0.83
N HIS A 24 -8.38 5.78 -0.44
CA HIS A 24 -9.62 5.58 -1.21
C HIS A 24 -10.44 4.42 -0.66
N LEU A 25 -9.79 3.33 -0.24
CA LEU A 25 -10.47 2.21 0.42
C LEU A 25 -11.14 2.66 1.73
N GLN A 26 -10.48 3.49 2.53
CA GLN A 26 -11.08 4.06 3.73
C GLN A 26 -12.31 4.93 3.41
N SER A 27 -12.19 5.84 2.43
CA SER A 27 -13.33 6.69 2.01
C SER A 27 -14.51 5.88 1.47
N LEU A 28 -14.23 4.75 0.81
CA LEU A 28 -15.25 3.82 0.35
C LEU A 28 -15.97 3.15 1.53
N LEU A 29 -15.22 2.66 2.53
CA LEU A 29 -15.79 2.09 3.77
C LEU A 29 -16.67 3.10 4.52
N ASP A 30 -16.23 4.36 4.63
CA ASP A 30 -17.01 5.41 5.29
C ASP A 30 -18.36 5.64 4.58
N SER A 31 -18.34 5.63 3.24
CA SER A 31 -19.54 5.78 2.41
C SER A 31 -20.45 4.54 2.50
N SER A 32 -19.87 3.34 2.51
CA SER A 32 -20.58 2.07 2.62
C SER A 32 -21.32 1.97 3.96
N HIS A 33 -20.64 2.32 5.07
CA HIS A 33 -21.24 2.34 6.40
C HIS A 33 -22.42 3.32 6.51
N ALA A 34 -22.33 4.51 5.90
CA ALA A 34 -23.44 5.45 5.84
C ALA A 34 -24.63 4.92 5.02
N SER A 35 -24.36 4.22 3.92
CA SER A 35 -25.37 3.57 3.08
C SER A 35 -26.06 2.43 3.83
N LEU A 36 -25.29 1.55 4.49
CA LEU A 36 -25.78 0.46 5.34
C LEU A 36 -26.67 0.96 6.48
N THR A 37 -26.27 2.04 7.15
CA THR A 37 -27.06 2.68 8.21
C THR A 37 -28.41 3.15 7.65
N SER A 38 -28.40 3.80 6.49
CA SER A 38 -29.62 4.29 5.83
C SER A 38 -30.53 3.14 5.39
N LEU A 39 -29.95 2.07 4.83
CA LEU A 39 -30.68 0.88 4.40
C LEU A 39 -31.29 0.13 5.59
N SER A 40 -30.58 0.06 6.71
CA SER A 40 -31.08 -0.54 7.96
C SER A 40 -32.25 0.26 8.53
N ALA A 41 -32.16 1.59 8.52
CA ALA A 41 -33.26 2.47 8.93
C ALA A 41 -34.49 2.30 8.04
N PHE A 42 -34.29 2.15 6.72
CA PHE A 42 -35.36 1.84 5.77
C PHE A 42 -35.99 0.46 6.01
N ALA A 43 -35.18 -0.54 6.35
CA ALA A 43 -35.68 -1.87 6.73
C ALA A 43 -36.58 -1.80 7.98
N ALA A 44 -36.23 -0.94 8.96
CA ALA A 44 -36.97 -0.77 10.20
C ALA A 44 -38.35 -0.12 10.01
N THR A 45 -38.55 0.67 8.95
CA THR A 45 -39.86 1.28 8.61
C THR A 45 -40.70 0.46 7.63
N SER A 46 -40.13 -0.64 7.11
CA SER A 46 -40.78 -1.50 6.14
C SER A 46 -41.65 -2.58 6.80
N ALA A 47 -42.73 -2.98 6.14
CA ALA A 47 -43.54 -4.12 6.58
C ALA A 47 -42.84 -5.47 6.33
N GLN A 48 -43.24 -6.50 7.06
CA GLN A 48 -42.84 -7.89 6.76
C GLN A 48 -43.53 -8.37 5.48
N PRO A 49 -42.87 -9.19 4.62
CA PRO A 49 -41.52 -9.76 4.76
C PRO A 49 -40.40 -8.88 4.15
N VAL A 50 -40.73 -7.69 3.62
CA VAL A 50 -39.75 -6.83 2.95
C VAL A 50 -38.63 -6.41 3.90
N SER A 51 -38.96 -6.09 5.15
CA SER A 51 -37.99 -5.76 6.20
C SER A 51 -36.94 -6.88 6.41
N SER A 52 -37.36 -8.15 6.46
CA SER A 52 -36.42 -9.26 6.70
C SER A 52 -35.47 -9.50 5.53
N VAL A 53 -35.95 -9.35 4.29
CA VAL A 53 -35.11 -9.43 3.09
C VAL A 53 -34.08 -8.31 3.07
N ILE A 54 -34.47 -7.08 3.40
CA ILE A 54 -33.53 -5.94 3.43
C ILE A 54 -32.47 -6.16 4.52
N LEU A 55 -32.84 -6.66 5.70
CA LEU A 55 -31.87 -6.97 6.76
C LEU A 55 -30.87 -8.06 6.35
N SER A 56 -31.30 -9.07 5.59
CA SER A 56 -30.37 -10.06 5.01
C SER A 56 -29.36 -9.42 4.06
N ILE A 57 -29.81 -8.47 3.22
CA ILE A 57 -28.91 -7.73 2.30
C ILE A 57 -27.93 -6.85 3.08
N VAL A 58 -28.39 -6.20 4.16
CA VAL A 58 -27.54 -5.42 5.07
C VAL A 58 -26.45 -6.30 5.68
N GLU A 59 -26.78 -7.53 6.07
CA GLU A 59 -25.80 -8.49 6.59
C GLU A 59 -24.75 -8.89 5.54
N ASP A 60 -25.18 -9.19 4.31
CA ASP A 60 -24.27 -9.52 3.21
C ASP A 60 -23.29 -8.38 2.90
N PHE A 61 -23.78 -7.15 2.87
CA PHE A 61 -22.94 -5.96 2.67
C PHE A 61 -22.02 -5.68 3.86
N SER A 62 -22.47 -5.89 5.09
CA SER A 62 -21.61 -5.80 6.29
C SER A 62 -20.46 -6.80 6.22
N ASN A 63 -20.72 -8.03 5.76
CA ASN A 63 -19.68 -9.04 5.55
C ASN A 63 -18.68 -8.62 4.46
N ALA A 64 -19.16 -8.01 3.38
CA ALA A 64 -18.31 -7.46 2.32
C ALA A 64 -17.43 -6.31 2.82
N ASP A 65 -17.98 -5.39 3.63
CA ASP A 65 -17.23 -4.29 4.25
C ASP A 65 -16.14 -4.81 5.19
N ASN A 66 -16.42 -5.86 5.97
CA ASN A 66 -15.44 -6.51 6.82
C ASN A 66 -14.27 -7.12 6.01
N ALA A 67 -14.59 -7.76 4.88
CA ALA A 67 -13.56 -8.29 3.98
C ALA A 67 -12.71 -7.16 3.36
N LEU A 68 -13.35 -6.07 2.96
CA LEU A 68 -12.69 -4.89 2.40
C LEU A 68 -11.79 -4.19 3.43
N CYS A 69 -12.22 -4.12 4.69
CA CYS A 69 -11.42 -3.58 5.79
C CYS A 69 -10.13 -4.40 5.99
N ARG A 70 -10.24 -5.73 6.01
CA ARG A 70 -9.06 -6.63 6.07
C ARG A 70 -8.14 -6.47 4.86
N TYR A 71 -8.71 -6.28 3.68
CA TYR A 71 -7.92 -6.04 2.47
C TYR A 71 -7.16 -4.71 2.55
N LYS A 72 -7.81 -3.63 3.02
CA LYS A 72 -7.16 -2.34 3.26
C LYS A 72 -6.01 -2.48 4.27
N ASP A 73 -6.20 -3.21 5.37
CA ASP A 73 -5.13 -3.47 6.33
C ASP A 73 -3.96 -4.25 5.70
N ALA A 74 -4.24 -5.21 4.82
CA ALA A 74 -3.22 -5.93 4.07
C ALA A 74 -2.45 -5.00 3.11
N VAL A 75 -3.12 -4.07 2.43
CA VAL A 75 -2.50 -3.03 1.60
C VAL A 75 -1.60 -2.11 2.44
N ASP A 76 -2.03 -1.72 3.64
CA ASP A 76 -1.22 -0.92 4.55
C ASP A 76 0.04 -1.69 4.99
N ALA A 77 -0.08 -2.97 5.35
CA ALA A 77 1.05 -3.82 5.71
C ALA A 77 2.03 -4.03 4.55
N TRP A 78 1.51 -4.26 3.34
CA TRP A 78 2.29 -4.34 2.11
C TRP A 78 3.09 -3.07 1.87
N ARG A 79 2.47 -1.90 2.03
CA ARG A 79 3.16 -0.61 1.89
C ARG A 79 4.32 -0.47 2.87
N GLU A 80 4.18 -0.93 4.12
CA GLU A 80 5.28 -0.90 5.07
C GLU A 80 6.44 -1.82 4.64
N GLN A 81 6.15 -2.99 4.08
CA GLN A 81 7.19 -3.86 3.50
C GLN A 81 7.92 -3.20 2.32
N LEU A 82 7.20 -2.47 1.47
CA LEU A 82 7.81 -1.70 0.38
C LEU A 82 8.75 -0.59 0.88
N LYS A 83 8.43 0.05 2.01
CA LYS A 83 9.35 1.03 2.62
C LYS A 83 10.61 0.36 3.12
N SER A 84 10.50 -0.79 3.80
CA SER A 84 11.67 -1.57 4.22
C SER A 84 12.53 -1.99 3.02
N LEU A 85 11.91 -2.38 1.90
CA LEU A 85 12.62 -2.65 0.66
C LEU A 85 13.36 -1.41 0.13
N LYS A 86 12.73 -0.22 0.19
CA LYS A 86 13.34 1.04 -0.23
C LYS A 86 14.55 1.41 0.62
N ASP A 87 14.51 1.12 1.92
CA ASP A 87 15.63 1.33 2.84
C ASP A 87 16.80 0.43 2.46
N LEU A 88 16.55 -0.86 2.21
CA LEU A 88 17.56 -1.82 1.73
C LEU A 88 18.17 -1.40 0.38
N GLU A 89 17.36 -0.92 -0.57
CA GLU A 89 17.88 -0.39 -1.83
C GLU A 89 18.83 0.81 -1.61
N THR A 90 18.51 1.64 -0.62
CA THR A 90 19.33 2.83 -0.28
C THR A 90 20.64 2.41 0.36
N GLU A 91 20.63 1.40 1.23
CA GLU A 91 21.82 0.82 1.84
C GLU A 91 22.75 0.20 0.80
N ILE A 92 22.21 -0.62 -0.12
CA ILE A 92 22.98 -1.23 -1.22
C ILE A 92 23.59 -0.15 -2.11
N ALA A 93 22.85 0.92 -2.43
CA ALA A 93 23.36 2.04 -3.22
C ALA A 93 24.52 2.77 -2.53
N ASN A 94 24.48 2.91 -1.21
CA ASN A 94 25.57 3.50 -0.44
C ASN A 94 26.81 2.59 -0.46
N ILE A 95 26.67 1.29 -0.21
CA ILE A 95 27.78 0.33 -0.28
C ILE A 95 28.43 0.32 -1.67
N ALA A 96 27.62 0.34 -2.74
CA ALA A 96 28.13 0.39 -4.11
C ALA A 96 28.93 1.66 -4.39
N ARG A 97 28.45 2.82 -3.89
CA ARG A 97 29.14 4.10 -4.00
C ARG A 97 30.46 4.10 -3.22
N ASP A 98 30.45 3.61 -1.99
CA ASP A 98 31.65 3.53 -1.15
C ASP A 98 32.72 2.64 -1.80
N ARG A 99 32.31 1.50 -2.36
CA ARG A 99 33.18 0.63 -3.13
C ARG A 99 33.79 1.36 -4.33
N GLU A 100 32.98 2.08 -5.10
CA GLU A 100 33.43 2.87 -6.25
C GLU A 100 34.43 3.96 -5.83
N ILE A 101 34.16 4.68 -4.74
CA ILE A 101 35.06 5.68 -4.16
C ILE A 101 36.40 5.04 -3.80
N LEU A 102 36.40 3.89 -3.14
CA LEU A 102 37.63 3.16 -2.79
C LEU A 102 38.42 2.73 -4.02
N TYR A 103 37.76 2.26 -5.08
CA TYR A 103 38.43 1.91 -6.34
C TYR A 103 39.05 3.14 -7.02
N VAL A 104 38.31 4.24 -7.12
CA VAL A 104 38.79 5.48 -7.77
C VAL A 104 39.94 6.12 -6.98
N LEU A 105 39.87 6.12 -5.64
CA LEU A 105 40.94 6.63 -4.79
C LEU A 105 42.21 5.78 -4.87
N ASN A 106 42.09 4.46 -4.79
CA ASN A 106 43.25 3.56 -4.94
C ASN A 106 43.90 3.72 -6.32
N ALA A 107 43.11 3.82 -7.39
CA ALA A 107 43.64 4.09 -8.72
C ALA A 107 44.43 5.41 -8.76
N ARG A 108 43.90 6.49 -8.17
CA ARG A 108 44.62 7.78 -8.08
C ARG A 108 45.94 7.69 -7.32
N ILE A 109 45.99 6.98 -6.19
CA ILE A 109 47.21 6.83 -5.39
C ILE A 109 48.29 6.10 -6.19
N VAL A 110 47.93 5.01 -6.87
CA VAL A 110 48.84 4.23 -7.73
C VAL A 110 49.39 5.09 -8.86
N PHE A 111 48.55 5.91 -9.51
CA PHE A 111 48.98 6.82 -10.58
C PHE A 111 49.84 8.00 -10.11
N GLN A 112 49.75 8.43 -8.85
CA GLN A 112 50.63 9.48 -8.30
C GLN A 112 52.01 8.98 -7.90
N HIS A 113 52.19 7.66 -7.76
CA HIS A 113 53.45 7.03 -7.32
C HIS A 113 54.10 6.16 -8.42
N SER A 114 53.63 6.28 -9.66
CA SER A 114 54.22 5.66 -10.87
C SER A 114 54.79 6.75 -11.78
#